data_AF-A0A357N1P5-F1
#
_entry.id   AF-A0A357N1P5-F1
#
_cell.length_a   1.000
_cell.length_b   1.000
_cell.length_c   1.000
_cell.angle_alpha   90.00
_cell.angle_beta   90.00
_cell.angle_gamma   90.00
#
_symmetry.space_group_name_H-M   'P 1'
#
loop_
_entity.id
_entity.type
_entity.pdbx_description
1 polymer ?
#
loop_
_entity_poly.entity_id
_entity_poly.type
_entity_poly.pdbx_seq_one_letter_code
_entity_poly.pdbx_strand_id
1 'polypeptide(L)'
;MPVVLALLYVLCHGLVVAFWPGTAGGGSFAFLTAAPLLAAAACLWRAQRDRAALGWRATALALLLWAGGMGFNMVDALSAGRSNITPSASLLLYVLYGVPLVFILARARRERWTISLIDGLMAALLGVLFFVHTQSFADRIDIDDQAMANMQHMFDIQNLCIAAFAVVRWLAGDVPERRAFFRALALYALGYLVVAYYINHYTAEQSFGAYNDLLIDVPFLLLAVLALRQSPVPGRVLHPRLSRLVQAGGPMILPLLLLVVGTLVVDHARPLAVAGFVVATLGFGLRSTLLQIDLLEGQATLDQLARQDGLTGVANRRQFDTVLQAEWNRARRSGTELALLLVDIDHFK
;
A
#
# COMPACT_ATOMS: atom_id res chain seq x y z
N MET A 1 -10.58 -22.42 -13.64
CA MET A 1 -11.03 -21.41 -14.62
C MET A 1 -10.15 -20.15 -14.71
N PRO A 2 -9.80 -19.40 -13.65
CA PRO A 2 -9.10 -18.10 -13.83
C PRO A 2 -7.70 -18.21 -14.47
N VAL A 3 -6.94 -19.28 -14.16
CA VAL A 3 -5.62 -19.52 -14.80
C VAL A 3 -5.76 -19.82 -16.29
N VAL A 4 -6.80 -20.55 -16.69
CA VAL A 4 -7.03 -20.87 -18.11
C VAL A 4 -7.36 -19.59 -18.89
N LEU A 5 -8.15 -18.69 -18.30
CA LEU A 5 -8.44 -17.38 -18.91
C LEU A 5 -7.17 -16.52 -19.05
N ALA A 6 -6.28 -16.52 -18.05
CA ALA A 6 -5.00 -15.81 -18.14
C ALA A 6 -4.09 -16.40 -19.24
N LEU A 7 -4.00 -17.72 -19.35
CA LEU A 7 -3.21 -18.36 -20.42
C LEU A 7 -3.79 -18.09 -21.81
N LEU A 8 -5.12 -18.15 -21.94
CA LEU A 8 -5.82 -17.82 -23.18
C LEU A 8 -5.62 -16.36 -23.56
N TYR A 9 -5.58 -15.45 -22.58
CA TYR A 9 -5.28 -14.04 -22.82
C TYR A 9 -3.90 -13.84 -23.44
N VAL A 10 -2.86 -14.44 -22.85
CA VAL A 10 -1.48 -14.38 -23.38
C VAL A 10 -1.40 -15.01 -24.77
N LEU A 11 -2.10 -16.13 -25.00
CA LEU A 11 -2.17 -16.76 -26.32
C LEU A 11 -2.81 -15.82 -27.35
N CYS A 12 -3.95 -15.20 -27.02
CA CYS A 12 -4.60 -14.23 -27.90
C CYS A 12 -3.72 -13.02 -28.19
N HIS A 13 -3.01 -12.49 -27.19
CA HIS A 13 -2.06 -11.41 -27.39
C HIS A 13 -0.93 -11.84 -28.35
N GLY A 14 -0.34 -13.01 -28.13
CA GLY A 14 0.69 -13.57 -29.00
C GLY A 14 0.22 -13.77 -30.44
N LEU A 15 -1.02 -14.24 -30.64
CA LEU A 15 -1.62 -14.36 -31.96
C LEU A 15 -1.81 -13.00 -32.64
N VAL A 16 -2.23 -11.97 -31.89
CA VAL A 16 -2.36 -10.61 -32.42
C VAL A 16 -1.01 -10.03 -32.83
N VAL A 17 0.04 -10.24 -32.03
CA VAL A 17 1.41 -9.85 -32.40
C VAL A 17 1.90 -10.61 -33.64
N ALA A 18 1.59 -11.91 -33.76
CA ALA A 18 2.01 -12.74 -34.89
C ALA A 18 1.28 -12.42 -36.21
N PHE A 19 -0.03 -12.20 -36.17
CA PHE A 19 -0.87 -12.02 -37.36
C PHE A 19 -1.16 -10.56 -37.72
N TRP A 20 -0.98 -9.63 -36.78
CA TRP A 20 -1.19 -8.19 -37.00
C TRP A 20 0.02 -7.37 -36.54
N PRO A 21 1.20 -7.54 -37.16
CA PRO A 21 2.37 -6.69 -36.91
C PRO A 21 2.17 -5.33 -37.60
N GLY A 22 1.16 -4.58 -37.18
CA GLY A 22 0.91 -3.23 -37.68
C GLY A 22 2.05 -2.28 -37.29
N THR A 23 2.31 -1.27 -38.12
CA THR A 23 3.43 -0.31 -38.00
C THR A 23 3.47 0.51 -36.69
N ALA A 24 2.45 0.41 -35.84
CA ALA A 24 2.34 1.11 -34.56
C ALA A 24 1.98 0.21 -33.37
N GLY A 25 2.00 -1.13 -33.51
CA GLY A 25 1.72 -2.04 -32.39
C GLY A 25 0.33 -1.90 -31.75
N GLY A 26 -0.65 -1.28 -32.43
CA GLY A 26 -1.96 -0.94 -31.86
C GLY A 26 -2.73 -2.12 -31.26
N GLY A 27 -2.57 -3.31 -31.84
CA GLY A 27 -3.09 -4.55 -31.27
C GLY A 27 -2.48 -4.87 -29.91
N SER A 28 -1.16 -4.78 -29.78
CA SER A 28 -0.45 -4.98 -28.52
C SER A 28 -0.88 -3.97 -27.45
N PHE A 29 -0.96 -2.67 -27.79
CA PHE A 29 -1.42 -1.64 -26.86
C PHE A 29 -2.81 -1.90 -26.26
N ALA A 30 -3.74 -2.47 -27.04
CA ALA A 30 -5.06 -2.82 -26.55
C ALA A 30 -4.99 -3.92 -25.48
N PHE A 31 -4.12 -4.92 -25.65
CA PHE A 31 -3.87 -5.96 -24.63
C PHE A 31 -3.14 -5.37 -23.43
N LEU A 32 -2.04 -4.64 -23.65
CA LEU A 32 -1.29 -3.99 -22.57
C LEU A 32 -2.17 -3.07 -21.71
N THR A 33 -3.17 -2.41 -22.30
CA THR A 33 -4.14 -1.61 -21.54
C THR A 33 -5.22 -2.47 -20.87
N ALA A 34 -5.66 -3.55 -21.50
CA ALA A 34 -6.72 -4.40 -20.97
C ALA A 34 -6.29 -5.31 -19.80
N ALA A 35 -5.06 -5.83 -19.80
CA ALA A 35 -4.53 -6.67 -18.72
C ALA A 35 -4.60 -6.02 -17.32
N PRO A 36 -4.09 -4.79 -17.10
CA PRO A 36 -4.21 -4.07 -15.83
C PRO A 36 -5.67 -3.70 -15.51
N LEU A 37 -6.52 -3.42 -16.49
CA LEU A 37 -7.95 -3.16 -16.27
C LEU A 37 -8.69 -4.41 -15.76
N LEU A 38 -8.39 -5.58 -16.32
CA LEU A 38 -8.91 -6.87 -15.85
C LEU A 38 -8.45 -7.15 -14.42
N ALA A 39 -7.17 -6.89 -14.12
CA ALA A 39 -6.64 -7.01 -12.77
C ALA A 39 -7.33 -6.03 -11.80
N ALA A 40 -7.56 -4.78 -12.21
CA ALA A 40 -8.28 -3.78 -11.42
C ALA A 40 -9.72 -4.22 -11.13
N ALA A 41 -10.44 -4.72 -12.14
CA ALA A 41 -11.79 -5.25 -11.99
C ALA A 41 -11.83 -6.45 -11.04
N ALA A 42 -10.87 -7.37 -11.15
CA ALA A 42 -10.74 -8.49 -10.23
C ALA A 42 -10.46 -8.04 -8.79
N CYS A 43 -9.61 -7.03 -8.59
CA CYS A 43 -9.37 -6.42 -7.29
C CYS A 43 -10.63 -5.76 -6.72
N LEU A 44 -11.40 -4.99 -7.52
CA LEU A 44 -12.65 -4.36 -7.09
C LEU A 44 -13.72 -5.39 -6.72
N TRP A 45 -13.86 -6.43 -7.54
CA TRP A 45 -14.75 -7.57 -7.25
C TRP A 45 -14.37 -8.24 -5.93
N ARG A 46 -13.06 -8.44 -5.69
CA ARG A 46 -12.57 -9.01 -4.44
C ARG A 46 -12.84 -8.09 -3.25
N ALA A 47 -12.69 -6.78 -3.43
CA ALA A 47 -12.92 -5.78 -2.40
C ALA A 47 -14.36 -5.76 -1.86
N GLN A 48 -15.35 -6.21 -2.64
CA GLN A 48 -16.75 -6.30 -2.19
C GLN A 48 -16.98 -7.42 -1.18
N ARG A 49 -16.10 -8.42 -1.12
CA ARG A 49 -16.29 -9.66 -0.33
C ARG A 49 -15.21 -9.90 0.72
N ASP A 50 -14.12 -9.15 0.68
CA ASP A 50 -12.95 -9.34 1.54
C ASP A 50 -12.87 -8.25 2.62
N ARG A 51 -12.46 -8.63 3.84
CA ARG A 51 -12.23 -7.67 4.95
C ARG A 51 -11.05 -6.73 4.69
N ALA A 52 -10.15 -7.10 3.77
CA ALA A 52 -9.08 -6.23 3.28
C ALA A 52 -9.53 -5.31 2.12
N ALA A 53 -10.81 -4.93 2.06
CA ALA A 53 -11.42 -4.16 0.97
C ALA A 53 -10.62 -2.90 0.55
N LEU A 54 -10.13 -2.12 1.51
CA LEU A 54 -9.37 -0.91 1.19
C LEU A 54 -8.07 -1.24 0.43
N GLY A 55 -7.37 -2.31 0.80
CA GLY A 55 -6.15 -2.70 0.11
C GLY A 55 -6.40 -3.08 -1.34
N TRP A 56 -7.43 -3.89 -1.56
CA TRP A 56 -7.87 -4.26 -2.91
C TRP A 56 -8.33 -3.04 -3.73
N ARG A 57 -9.04 -2.07 -3.14
CA ARG A 57 -9.44 -0.81 -3.81
C ARG A 57 -8.24 0.07 -4.15
N ALA A 58 -7.26 0.20 -3.25
CA ALA A 58 -6.04 0.95 -3.49
C ALA A 58 -5.21 0.32 -4.61
N THR A 59 -5.04 -1.00 -4.60
CA THR A 59 -4.38 -1.72 -5.70
C THR A 59 -5.13 -1.56 -7.02
N ALA A 60 -6.47 -1.62 -7.01
CA ALA A 60 -7.26 -1.34 -8.22
C ALA A 60 -7.02 0.08 -8.74
N LEU A 61 -7.02 1.10 -7.86
CA LEU A 61 -6.72 2.48 -8.25
C LEU A 61 -5.32 2.61 -8.86
N ALA A 62 -4.31 1.95 -8.29
CA ALA A 62 -2.98 1.89 -8.88
C ALA A 62 -3.08 1.35 -10.32
N LEU A 63 -3.64 0.16 -10.49
CA LEU A 63 -3.76 -0.49 -11.80
C LEU A 63 -4.52 0.35 -12.83
N LEU A 64 -5.55 1.11 -12.42
CA LEU A 64 -6.25 2.06 -13.29
C LEU A 64 -5.35 3.21 -13.73
N LEU A 65 -4.51 3.74 -12.85
CA LEU A 65 -3.53 4.78 -13.21
C LEU A 65 -2.51 4.23 -14.21
N TRP A 66 -1.98 3.02 -13.96
CA TRP A 66 -1.05 2.37 -14.89
C TRP A 66 -1.68 2.12 -16.27
N ALA A 67 -2.91 1.58 -16.28
CA ALA A 67 -3.67 1.38 -17.52
C ALA A 67 -3.95 2.71 -18.25
N GLY A 68 -4.23 3.77 -17.50
CA GLY A 68 -4.39 5.12 -18.07
C GLY A 68 -3.10 5.60 -18.74
N GLY A 69 -1.94 5.40 -18.12
CA GLY A 69 -0.64 5.71 -18.72
C GLY A 69 -0.42 4.97 -20.04
N MET A 70 -0.79 3.69 -20.08
CA MET A 70 -0.71 2.88 -21.30
C MET A 70 -1.70 3.34 -22.37
N GLY A 71 -2.91 3.73 -21.98
CA GLY A 71 -3.92 4.28 -22.87
C GLY A 71 -3.49 5.60 -23.52
N PHE A 72 -2.87 6.51 -22.76
CA PHE A 72 -2.31 7.74 -23.33
C PHE A 72 -1.13 7.45 -24.27
N ASN A 73 -0.25 6.51 -23.94
CA ASN A 73 0.80 6.04 -24.86
C ASN A 73 0.22 5.51 -26.16
N MET A 74 -0.87 4.74 -26.10
CA MET A 74 -1.54 4.23 -27.30
C MET A 74 -2.12 5.36 -28.16
N VAL A 75 -2.81 6.32 -27.54
CA VAL A 75 -3.39 7.46 -28.26
C VAL A 75 -2.31 8.29 -28.94
N ASP A 76 -1.20 8.56 -28.26
CA ASP A 76 -0.09 9.32 -28.83
C ASP A 76 0.61 8.55 -29.96
N ALA A 77 0.89 7.26 -29.77
CA ALA A 77 1.49 6.41 -30.80
C ALA A 77 0.63 6.34 -32.07
N LEU A 78 -0.70 6.27 -31.93
CA LEU A 78 -1.64 6.19 -33.06
C LEU A 78 -1.91 7.56 -33.72
N SER A 79 -1.86 8.66 -32.97
CA SER A 79 -2.21 10.00 -33.48
C SER A 79 -1.02 10.82 -33.96
N ALA A 80 0.11 10.75 -33.25
CA ALA A 80 1.31 11.53 -33.55
C ALA A 80 2.35 10.75 -34.38
N GLY A 81 2.16 9.44 -34.55
CA GLY A 81 3.11 8.56 -35.25
C GLY A 81 4.46 8.42 -34.53
N ARG A 82 4.56 8.84 -33.27
CA ARG A 82 5.77 8.74 -32.43
C ARG A 82 5.55 7.63 -31.40
N SER A 83 5.98 6.42 -31.72
CA SER A 83 5.91 5.27 -30.80
C SER A 83 6.99 5.25 -29.72
N ASN A 84 8.00 6.12 -29.83
CA ASN A 84 9.26 5.98 -29.08
C ASN A 84 9.40 6.97 -27.91
N ILE A 85 8.49 7.94 -27.77
CA ILE A 85 8.54 8.96 -26.72
C ILE A 85 7.30 8.79 -25.84
N THR A 86 7.51 8.64 -24.53
CA THR A 86 6.40 8.57 -23.56
C THR A 86 5.92 9.99 -23.27
N PRO A 87 4.65 10.34 -23.53
CA PRO A 87 4.11 11.65 -23.20
C PRO A 87 4.22 11.95 -21.70
N SER A 88 4.42 13.22 -21.35
CA SER A 88 4.45 13.68 -19.95
C SER A 88 3.19 13.28 -19.16
N ALA A 89 2.04 13.19 -19.83
CA ALA A 89 0.79 12.71 -19.24
C ALA A 89 0.84 11.22 -18.86
N SER A 90 1.42 10.37 -19.72
CA SER A 90 1.62 8.95 -19.42
C SER A 90 2.65 8.76 -18.31
N LEU A 91 3.74 9.52 -18.37
CA LEU A 91 4.78 9.51 -17.34
C LEU A 91 4.23 9.86 -15.96
N LEU A 92 3.37 10.88 -15.88
CA LEU A 92 2.67 11.25 -14.65
C LEU A 92 1.87 10.07 -14.10
N LEU A 93 1.12 9.37 -14.94
CA LEU A 93 0.29 8.25 -14.51
C LEU A 93 1.10 7.04 -14.06
N TYR A 94 2.21 6.72 -14.74
CA TYR A 94 3.12 5.66 -14.30
C TYR A 94 3.81 5.97 -12.97
N VAL A 95 4.11 7.25 -12.71
CA VAL A 95 4.62 7.68 -11.40
C VAL A 95 3.54 7.58 -10.33
N LEU A 96 2.34 8.11 -10.62
CA LEU A 96 1.23 8.13 -9.66
C LEU A 96 0.69 6.74 -9.33
N TYR A 97 0.87 5.76 -10.21
CA TYR A 97 0.57 4.35 -9.94
C TYR A 97 1.19 3.83 -8.62
N GLY A 98 2.41 4.29 -8.28
CA GLY A 98 3.07 3.90 -7.03
C GLY A 98 2.37 4.42 -5.77
N VAL A 99 1.66 5.55 -5.85
CA VAL A 99 1.09 6.27 -4.70
C VAL A 99 0.08 5.42 -3.91
N PRO A 100 -0.96 4.82 -4.53
CA PRO A 100 -1.89 3.95 -3.80
C PRO A 100 -1.21 2.71 -3.20
N LEU A 101 -0.15 2.19 -3.84
CA LEU A 101 0.60 1.03 -3.35
C LEU A 101 1.44 1.37 -2.12
N VAL A 102 2.20 2.47 -2.17
CA VAL A 102 2.97 2.92 -1.01
C VAL A 102 2.04 3.29 0.14
N PHE A 103 0.90 3.92 -0.15
CA PHE A 103 -0.13 4.22 0.86
C PHE A 103 -0.59 2.96 1.61
N ILE A 104 -0.97 1.89 0.90
CA ILE A 104 -1.42 0.66 1.57
C ILE A 104 -0.27 -0.08 2.29
N LEU A 105 0.95 0.02 1.77
CA LEU A 105 2.15 -0.55 2.37
C LEU A 105 2.58 0.19 3.64
N ALA A 106 2.33 1.49 3.76
CA ALA A 106 2.62 2.27 4.95
C ALA A 106 1.58 2.07 6.06
N ARG A 107 0.30 1.97 5.70
CA ARG A 107 -0.84 1.93 6.62
C ARG A 107 -0.74 0.85 7.71
N ALA A 108 -0.98 1.19 8.98
CA ALA A 108 -1.04 0.23 10.09
C ALA A 108 -2.46 -0.39 10.25
N ARG A 109 -2.64 -1.24 11.26
CA ARG A 109 -3.88 -2.01 11.49
C ARG A 109 -4.95 -1.10 12.10
N ARG A 110 -6.14 -1.02 11.48
CA ARG A 110 -7.33 -0.28 11.96
C ARG A 110 -7.02 1.15 12.43
N GLU A 111 -6.62 2.00 11.50
CA GLU A 111 -6.39 3.41 11.79
C GLU A 111 -7.69 4.22 11.67
N ARG A 112 -7.84 5.25 12.52
CA ARG A 112 -8.86 6.29 12.36
C ARG A 112 -8.75 6.91 10.97
N TRP A 113 -9.88 7.34 10.42
CA TRP A 113 -9.92 7.95 9.09
C TRP A 113 -9.01 9.20 9.00
N THR A 114 -8.89 9.97 10.08
CA THR A 114 -7.99 11.13 10.18
C THR A 114 -6.52 10.75 9.94
N ILE A 115 -6.04 9.63 10.51
CA ILE A 115 -4.68 9.13 10.28
C ILE A 115 -4.52 8.72 8.81
N SER A 116 -5.55 8.08 8.23
CA SER A 116 -5.54 7.70 6.82
C SER A 116 -5.55 8.91 5.87
N LEU A 117 -6.13 10.04 6.26
CA LEU A 117 -6.03 11.29 5.50
C LEU A 117 -4.61 11.86 5.50
N ILE A 118 -3.94 11.88 6.67
CA ILE A 118 -2.56 12.36 6.79
C ILE A 118 -1.64 11.49 5.92
N ASP A 119 -1.76 10.16 6.04
CA ASP A 119 -1.00 9.21 5.20
C ASP A 119 -1.32 9.40 3.71
N GLY A 120 -2.56 9.70 3.35
CA GLY A 120 -2.98 9.99 1.97
C GLY A 120 -2.35 11.28 1.42
N LEU A 121 -2.32 12.35 2.21
CA LEU A 121 -1.68 13.62 1.84
C LEU A 121 -0.17 13.47 1.68
N MET A 122 0.49 12.74 2.59
CA MET A 122 1.92 12.43 2.48
C MET A 122 2.22 11.60 1.22
N ALA A 123 1.40 10.58 0.93
CA ALA A 123 1.56 9.76 -0.27
C ALA A 123 1.33 10.54 -1.56
N ALA A 124 0.35 11.46 -1.59
CA ALA A 124 0.12 12.33 -2.73
C ALA A 124 1.30 13.28 -2.99
N LEU A 125 1.84 13.92 -1.94
CA LEU A 125 3.02 14.77 -2.06
C LEU A 125 4.26 13.98 -2.51
N LEU A 126 4.42 12.75 -2.01
CA LEU A 126 5.50 11.86 -2.45
C LEU A 126 5.40 11.58 -3.96
N GLY A 127 4.18 11.35 -4.46
CA GLY A 127 3.93 11.20 -5.90
C GLY A 127 4.31 12.44 -6.71
N VAL A 128 3.96 13.63 -6.23
CA VAL A 128 4.32 14.90 -6.88
C VAL A 128 5.83 15.10 -6.91
N LEU A 129 6.53 14.86 -5.78
CA LEU A 129 7.98 14.97 -5.72
C LEU A 129 8.66 13.99 -6.69
N PHE A 130 8.22 12.73 -6.70
CA PHE A 130 8.76 11.73 -7.60
C PHE A 130 8.49 12.08 -9.07
N PHE A 131 7.32 12.65 -9.39
CA PHE A 131 7.01 13.10 -10.75
C PHE A 131 7.94 14.23 -11.20
N VAL A 132 8.13 15.25 -10.35
CA VAL A 132 9.06 16.35 -10.65
C VAL A 132 10.48 15.85 -10.81
N HIS A 133 10.90 14.89 -9.97
CA HIS A 133 12.21 14.25 -10.13
C HIS A 133 12.34 13.52 -11.48
N THR A 134 11.32 12.76 -11.84
CA THR A 134 11.29 11.99 -13.09
C THR A 134 11.31 12.90 -14.31
N GLN A 135 10.52 13.99 -14.29
CA GLN A 135 10.51 15.00 -15.35
C GLN A 135 11.88 15.67 -15.52
N SER A 136 12.60 15.92 -14.42
CA SER A 136 13.93 16.54 -14.49
C SER A 136 14.95 15.70 -15.28
N PHE A 137 14.79 14.37 -15.29
CA PHE A 137 15.57 13.47 -16.14
C PHE A 137 15.00 13.40 -17.55
N ALA A 138 13.66 13.32 -17.69
CA ALA A 138 12.99 13.24 -18.97
C ALA A 138 13.35 14.42 -19.89
N ASP A 139 13.40 15.63 -19.35
CA ASP A 139 13.78 16.85 -20.08
C ASP A 139 15.25 16.87 -20.54
N ARG A 140 16.10 15.97 -20.02
CA ARG A 140 17.54 15.91 -20.31
C ARG A 140 17.93 14.71 -21.16
N ILE A 141 17.00 13.81 -21.51
CA ILE A 141 17.28 12.58 -22.27
C ILE A 141 18.00 12.87 -23.60
N ASP A 142 17.67 13.97 -24.27
CA ASP A 142 18.29 14.34 -25.55
C ASP A 142 19.69 14.99 -25.40
N ILE A 143 20.10 15.35 -24.18
CA ILE A 143 21.31 16.16 -23.91
C ILE A 143 22.33 15.39 -23.06
N ASP A 144 21.88 14.50 -22.19
CA ASP A 144 22.70 13.73 -21.25
C ASP A 144 22.48 12.23 -21.45
N ASP A 145 23.52 11.57 -21.97
CA ASP A 145 23.53 10.12 -22.21
C ASP A 145 23.24 9.30 -20.93
N GLN A 146 23.48 9.86 -19.74
CA GLN A 146 23.20 9.20 -18.46
C GLN A 146 21.78 9.42 -17.94
N ALA A 147 21.02 10.38 -18.48
CA ALA A 147 19.69 10.72 -17.96
C ALA A 147 18.70 9.55 -18.08
N MET A 148 18.76 8.81 -19.20
CA MET A 148 17.92 7.62 -19.41
C MET A 148 18.27 6.50 -18.42
N ALA A 149 19.55 6.19 -18.23
CA ALA A 149 20.00 5.15 -17.30
C ALA A 149 19.62 5.50 -15.86
N ASN A 150 19.77 6.77 -15.45
CA ASN A 150 19.35 7.24 -14.13
C ASN A 150 17.84 7.09 -13.92
N MET A 151 17.04 7.41 -14.93
CA MET A 151 15.59 7.23 -14.90
C MET A 151 15.18 5.76 -14.77
N GLN A 152 15.83 4.85 -15.51
CA GLN A 152 15.62 3.40 -15.41
C GLN A 152 15.95 2.88 -14.00
N HIS A 153 17.12 3.23 -13.46
CA HIS A 153 17.51 2.84 -12.10
C HIS A 153 16.55 3.38 -11.04
N MET A 154 16.03 4.59 -11.21
CA MET A 154 15.05 5.16 -10.30
C MET A 154 13.74 4.33 -10.26
N PHE A 155 13.22 3.90 -11.40
CA PHE A 155 12.05 3.02 -11.45
C PHE A 155 12.34 1.63 -10.87
N ASP A 156 13.53 1.07 -11.10
CA ASP A 156 13.91 -0.22 -10.52
C ASP A 156 14.00 -0.15 -9.00
N ILE A 157 14.59 0.92 -8.45
CA ILE A 157 14.65 1.16 -7.00
C ILE A 157 13.24 1.30 -6.43
N GLN A 158 12.33 2.00 -7.12
CA GLN A 158 10.93 2.12 -6.71
C GLN A 158 10.24 0.76 -6.67
N ASN A 159 10.37 -0.04 -7.73
CA ASN A 159 9.79 -1.38 -7.84
C ASN A 159 10.36 -2.32 -6.78
N LEU A 160 11.68 -2.25 -6.52
CA LEU A 160 12.36 -3.02 -5.49
C LEU A 160 11.83 -2.66 -4.10
N CYS A 161 11.67 -1.37 -3.78
CA CYS A 161 11.10 -0.91 -2.53
C CYS A 161 9.67 -1.46 -2.32
N ILE A 162 8.80 -1.34 -3.35
CA ILE A 162 7.42 -1.84 -3.29
C ILE A 162 7.41 -3.35 -3.05
N ALA A 163 8.22 -4.12 -3.79
CA ALA A 163 8.32 -5.57 -3.64
C ALA A 163 8.84 -5.98 -2.25
N ALA A 164 9.91 -5.34 -1.77
CA ALA A 164 10.50 -5.60 -0.46
C ALA A 164 9.50 -5.32 0.66
N PHE A 165 8.83 -4.16 0.65
CA PHE A 165 7.81 -3.83 1.65
C PHE A 165 6.61 -4.78 1.58
N ALA A 166 6.17 -5.19 0.39
CA ALA A 166 5.07 -6.14 0.23
C ALA A 166 5.43 -7.51 0.83
N VAL A 167 6.64 -8.01 0.58
CA VAL A 167 7.15 -9.27 1.16
C VAL A 167 7.24 -9.17 2.68
N VAL A 168 7.83 -8.10 3.21
CA VAL A 168 7.92 -7.87 4.66
C VAL A 168 6.52 -7.86 5.29
N ARG A 169 5.55 -7.19 4.67
CA ARG A 169 4.15 -7.16 5.13
C ARG A 169 3.45 -8.52 5.02
N TRP A 170 3.78 -9.33 4.02
CA TRP A 170 3.26 -10.69 3.90
C TRP A 170 3.81 -11.60 5.02
N LEU A 171 5.11 -11.54 5.30
CA LEU A 171 5.75 -12.34 6.35
C LEU A 171 5.33 -11.93 7.77
N ALA A 172 5.09 -10.63 7.97
CA ALA A 172 4.67 -10.05 9.25
C ALA A 172 3.17 -10.15 9.54
N GLY A 173 2.35 -10.58 8.56
CA GLY A 173 0.90 -10.63 8.67
C GLY A 173 0.41 -11.59 9.74
N ASP A 174 -0.33 -11.05 10.72
CA ASP A 174 -0.97 -11.77 11.83
C ASP A 174 -2.44 -12.12 11.53
N VAL A 175 -3.12 -11.29 10.73
CA VAL A 175 -4.52 -11.49 10.32
C VAL A 175 -4.60 -12.24 8.98
N PRO A 176 -5.31 -13.39 8.89
CA PRO A 176 -5.34 -14.22 7.68
C PRO A 176 -5.73 -13.48 6.39
N GLU A 177 -6.78 -12.65 6.44
CA GLU A 177 -7.31 -11.93 5.28
C GLU A 177 -6.30 -10.89 4.76
N ARG A 178 -5.69 -10.12 5.69
CA ARG A 178 -4.69 -9.12 5.35
C ARG A 178 -3.38 -9.75 4.86
N ARG A 179 -3.00 -10.89 5.44
CA ARG A 179 -1.85 -11.68 5.00
C ARG A 179 -2.07 -12.24 3.59
N ALA A 180 -3.29 -12.70 3.27
CA ALA A 180 -3.64 -13.15 1.92
C ALA A 180 -3.54 -12.03 0.89
N PHE A 181 -4.02 -10.82 1.23
CA PHE A 181 -3.85 -9.63 0.41
C PHE A 181 -2.36 -9.31 0.18
N PHE A 182 -1.55 -9.20 1.26
CA PHE A 182 -0.13 -8.87 1.10
C PHE A 182 0.65 -9.97 0.38
N ARG A 183 0.25 -11.24 0.48
CA ARG A 183 0.81 -12.31 -0.36
C ARG A 183 0.55 -12.03 -1.84
N ALA A 184 -0.70 -11.70 -2.20
CA ALA A 184 -1.04 -11.42 -3.58
C ALA A 184 -0.28 -10.20 -4.11
N LEU A 185 -0.21 -9.14 -3.30
CA LEU A 185 0.55 -7.93 -3.63
C LEU A 185 2.05 -8.21 -3.75
N ALA A 186 2.63 -9.05 -2.88
CA ALA A 186 4.05 -9.41 -2.92
C ALA A 186 4.40 -10.23 -4.16
N LEU A 187 3.59 -11.24 -4.50
CA LEU A 187 3.79 -12.03 -5.71
C LEU A 187 3.66 -11.18 -6.98
N TYR A 188 2.67 -10.29 -7.01
CA TYR A 188 2.54 -9.30 -8.07
C TYR A 188 3.77 -8.39 -8.16
N ALA A 189 4.19 -7.77 -7.05
CA ALA A 189 5.28 -6.80 -7.04
C ALA A 189 6.64 -7.45 -7.39
N LEU A 190 6.87 -8.69 -6.96
CA LEU A 190 8.07 -9.46 -7.37
C LEU A 190 8.04 -9.79 -8.86
N GLY A 191 6.89 -10.24 -9.38
CA GLY A 191 6.74 -10.50 -10.81
C GLY A 191 6.94 -9.22 -11.64
N TYR A 192 6.33 -8.12 -11.21
CA TYR A 192 6.47 -6.82 -11.85
C TYR A 192 7.91 -6.30 -11.79
N LEU A 193 8.60 -6.44 -10.66
CA LEU A 193 10.02 -6.07 -10.53
C LEU A 193 10.89 -6.80 -11.56
N VAL A 194 10.73 -8.13 -11.68
CA VAL A 194 11.54 -8.94 -12.61
C VAL A 194 11.25 -8.55 -14.07
N VAL A 195 9.97 -8.41 -14.42
CA VAL A 195 9.56 -8.04 -15.77
C VAL A 195 9.99 -6.62 -16.11
N ALA A 196 9.74 -5.65 -15.24
CA ALA A 196 10.11 -4.25 -15.46
C ALA A 196 11.63 -4.10 -15.56
N TYR A 197 12.41 -4.76 -14.70
CA TYR A 197 13.87 -4.74 -14.77
C TYR A 197 14.38 -5.27 -16.12
N TYR A 198 13.84 -6.41 -16.56
CA TYR A 198 14.19 -7.00 -17.87
C TYR A 198 13.86 -6.02 -19.01
N ILE A 199 12.67 -5.42 -18.99
CA ILE A 199 12.24 -4.50 -20.04
C ILE A 199 13.12 -3.24 -20.07
N ASN A 200 13.39 -2.66 -18.90
CA ASN A 200 14.19 -1.45 -18.75
C ASN A 200 15.63 -1.64 -19.27
N HIS A 201 16.23 -2.81 -19.08
CA HIS A 201 17.66 -3.03 -19.37
C HIS A 201 17.94 -3.78 -20.68
N TYR A 202 17.01 -4.62 -21.15
CA TYR A 202 17.27 -5.51 -22.29
C TYR A 202 16.38 -5.25 -23.50
N THR A 203 15.23 -4.58 -23.32
CA THR A 203 14.27 -4.38 -24.42
C THR A 203 13.80 -2.93 -24.56
N ALA A 204 14.47 -1.98 -23.89
CA ALA A 204 14.08 -0.58 -23.89
C ALA A 204 14.15 0.09 -25.28
N GLU A 205 14.99 -0.43 -26.19
CA GLU A 205 15.13 0.09 -27.55
C GLU A 205 14.08 -0.49 -28.53
N GLN A 206 13.29 -1.49 -28.12
CA GLN A 206 12.29 -2.11 -28.97
C GLN A 206 10.97 -1.35 -28.88
N SER A 207 10.42 -0.96 -30.02
CA SER A 207 9.06 -0.41 -30.09
C SER A 207 8.02 -1.48 -29.71
N PHE A 208 6.89 -1.03 -29.14
CA PHE A 208 5.75 -1.88 -28.85
C PHE A 208 5.24 -2.61 -30.11
N GLY A 209 4.77 -3.84 -29.93
CA GLY A 209 4.40 -4.79 -30.98
C GLY A 209 5.33 -6.00 -31.08
N ALA A 210 6.21 -6.22 -30.09
CA ALA A 210 7.13 -7.36 -30.05
C ALA A 210 6.64 -8.45 -29.10
N TYR A 211 7.19 -9.68 -29.23
CA TYR A 211 6.85 -10.77 -28.31
C TYR A 211 7.21 -10.49 -26.85
N ASN A 212 8.11 -9.53 -26.59
CA ASN A 212 8.45 -9.08 -25.24
C ASN A 212 7.27 -8.40 -24.53
N ASP A 213 6.31 -7.84 -25.27
CA ASP A 213 5.13 -7.20 -24.69
C ASP A 213 4.25 -8.19 -23.92
N LEU A 214 4.26 -9.48 -24.30
CA LEU A 214 3.53 -10.52 -23.58
C LEU A 214 4.01 -10.66 -22.14
N LEU A 215 5.27 -10.33 -21.85
CA LEU A 215 5.82 -10.38 -20.50
C LEU A 215 5.19 -9.33 -19.59
N ILE A 216 4.81 -8.16 -20.14
CA ILE A 216 4.18 -7.05 -19.39
C ILE A 216 2.84 -7.49 -18.80
N ASP A 217 2.07 -8.32 -19.51
CA ASP A 217 0.76 -8.79 -19.06
C ASP A 217 0.86 -9.76 -17.86
N VAL A 218 1.97 -10.51 -17.76
CA VAL A 218 2.09 -11.64 -16.83
C VAL A 218 1.86 -11.23 -15.36
N PRO A 219 2.49 -10.17 -14.81
CA PRO A 219 2.23 -9.73 -13.44
C PRO A 219 0.77 -9.33 -13.21
N PHE A 220 0.14 -8.62 -14.16
CA PHE A 220 -1.25 -8.18 -14.04
C PHE A 220 -2.22 -9.36 -14.03
N LEU A 221 -2.04 -10.30 -14.96
CA LEU A 221 -2.85 -11.51 -15.04
C LEU A 221 -2.64 -12.40 -13.81
N LEU A 222 -1.41 -12.51 -13.30
CA LEU A 222 -1.11 -13.19 -12.04
C LEU A 222 -1.91 -12.57 -10.89
N LEU A 223 -1.91 -11.24 -10.77
CA LEU A 223 -2.67 -10.54 -9.74
C LEU A 223 -4.18 -10.76 -9.91
N ALA A 224 -4.70 -10.72 -11.13
CA ALA A 224 -6.11 -11.01 -11.42
C ALA A 224 -6.50 -12.43 -10.97
N VAL A 225 -5.67 -13.43 -11.30
CA VAL A 225 -5.87 -14.82 -10.86
C VAL A 225 -5.85 -14.93 -9.33
N LEU A 226 -4.88 -14.27 -8.68
CA LEU A 226 -4.75 -14.29 -7.21
C LEU A 226 -5.93 -13.59 -6.52
N ALA A 227 -6.47 -12.51 -7.08
CA ALA A 227 -7.63 -11.81 -6.55
C ALA A 227 -8.92 -12.66 -6.68
N LEU A 228 -9.08 -13.38 -7.80
CA LEU A 228 -10.23 -14.25 -8.05
C LEU A 228 -10.17 -15.56 -7.27
N ARG A 229 -8.98 -16.11 -7.01
CA ARG A 229 -8.82 -17.36 -6.24
C ARG A 229 -8.94 -17.12 -4.74
N GLN A 230 -9.90 -17.77 -4.09
CA GLN A 230 -9.87 -17.91 -2.62
C GLN A 230 -8.83 -18.96 -2.25
N SER A 231 -7.74 -18.54 -1.60
CA SER A 231 -6.79 -19.48 -1.01
C SER A 231 -6.81 -19.27 0.50
N PRO A 232 -7.26 -20.27 1.30
CA PRO A 232 -7.13 -20.19 2.75
C PRO A 232 -5.65 -20.05 3.09
N VAL A 233 -5.27 -18.97 3.78
CA VAL A 233 -3.92 -18.81 4.30
C VAL A 233 -3.89 -19.44 5.69
N PRO A 234 -3.03 -20.45 5.95
CA PRO A 234 -2.90 -21.02 7.27
C PRO A 234 -2.62 -19.94 8.31
N GLY A 235 -3.36 -19.94 9.42
CA GLY A 235 -3.35 -18.89 10.44
C GLY A 235 -2.08 -18.81 11.32
N ARG A 236 -0.98 -19.46 10.94
CA ARG A 236 0.22 -19.52 11.79
C ARG A 236 1.11 -18.30 11.54
N VAL A 237 1.25 -17.46 12.58
CA VAL A 237 2.22 -16.36 12.62
C VAL A 237 3.62 -16.98 12.76
N LEU A 238 4.47 -16.86 11.73
CA LEU A 238 5.82 -17.44 11.79
C LEU A 238 6.72 -16.73 12.81
N HIS A 239 6.64 -15.39 12.92
CA HIS A 239 7.53 -14.61 13.76
C HIS A 239 6.82 -13.44 14.50
N PRO A 240 6.44 -13.62 15.78
CA PRO A 240 5.73 -12.59 16.56
C PRO A 240 6.53 -11.29 16.80
N ARG A 241 7.88 -11.36 16.82
CA ARG A 241 8.75 -10.18 16.96
C ARG A 241 8.76 -9.35 15.67
N LEU A 242 8.89 -10.01 14.52
CA LEU A 242 8.84 -9.37 13.21
C LEU A 242 7.51 -8.66 12.99
N SER A 243 6.40 -9.31 13.35
CA SER A 243 5.07 -8.70 13.25
C SER A 243 4.97 -7.39 14.03
N ARG A 244 5.45 -7.37 15.28
CA ARG A 244 5.47 -6.14 16.11
C ARG A 244 6.39 -5.07 15.54
N LEU A 245 7.58 -5.42 15.07
CA LEU A 245 8.52 -4.47 14.49
C LEU A 245 7.98 -3.83 13.21
N VAL A 246 7.36 -4.63 12.33
CA VAL A 246 6.75 -4.12 11.08
C VAL A 246 5.51 -3.27 11.36
N GLN A 247 4.73 -3.60 12.39
CA GLN A 247 3.61 -2.78 12.83
C GLN A 247 4.08 -1.44 13.41
N ALA A 248 5.16 -1.43 14.19
CA ALA A 248 5.75 -0.21 14.73
C ALA A 248 6.43 0.65 13.66
N GLY A 249 7.10 0.04 12.69
CA GLY A 249 7.85 0.74 11.63
C GLY A 249 7.00 1.18 10.43
N GLY A 250 5.84 0.55 10.19
CA GLY A 250 4.93 0.92 9.10
C GLY A 250 4.61 2.42 8.98
N PRO A 251 4.24 3.08 10.09
CA PRO A 251 4.08 4.54 10.19
C PRO A 251 5.22 5.41 9.65
N MET A 252 6.45 4.90 9.68
CA MET A 252 7.65 5.66 9.32
C MET A 252 7.93 5.63 7.82
N ILE A 253 7.28 4.74 7.06
CA ILE A 253 7.59 4.52 5.63
C ILE A 253 7.36 5.79 4.81
N LEU A 254 6.18 6.41 4.91
CA LEU A 254 5.85 7.60 4.11
C LEU A 254 6.71 8.83 4.45
N PRO A 255 6.88 9.21 5.73
CA PRO A 255 7.79 10.30 6.09
C PRO A 255 9.24 10.06 5.66
N LEU A 256 9.74 8.84 5.82
CA LEU A 256 11.10 8.49 5.42
C LEU A 256 11.28 8.60 3.91
N LEU A 257 10.33 8.09 3.12
CA LEU A 257 10.35 8.22 1.66
C LEU A 257 10.25 9.69 1.22
N LEU A 258 9.43 10.51 1.90
CA LEU A 258 9.37 11.95 1.64
C LEU A 258 10.69 12.66 1.93
N LEU A 259 11.39 12.27 3.01
CA LEU A 259 12.73 12.78 3.32
C LEU A 259 13.73 12.37 2.23
N VAL A 260 13.79 11.08 1.88
CA VAL A 260 14.72 10.58 0.85
C VAL A 260 14.44 11.25 -0.51
N VAL A 261 13.21 11.20 -1.01
CA VAL A 261 12.86 11.82 -2.30
C VAL A 261 13.00 13.34 -2.24
N GLY A 262 12.66 13.98 -1.11
CA GLY A 262 12.88 15.41 -0.88
C GLY A 262 14.36 15.79 -1.03
N THR A 263 15.29 14.97 -0.51
CA THR A 263 16.73 15.21 -0.70
C THR A 263 17.16 15.06 -2.16
N LEU A 264 16.61 14.11 -2.91
CA LEU A 264 16.90 13.94 -4.33
C LEU A 264 16.39 15.10 -5.20
N VAL A 265 15.31 15.76 -4.75
CA VAL A 265 14.64 16.83 -5.49
C VAL A 265 15.17 18.24 -5.14
N VAL A 266 15.96 18.37 -4.08
CA VAL A 266 16.36 19.68 -3.52
C VAL A 266 17.13 20.57 -4.51
N ASP A 267 17.92 19.95 -5.39
CA ASP A 267 18.80 20.66 -6.31
C ASP A 267 18.04 21.31 -7.48
N HIS A 268 16.90 20.74 -7.90
CA HIS A 268 16.14 21.21 -9.06
C HIS A 268 14.72 21.70 -8.72
N ALA A 269 14.16 21.34 -7.57
CA ALA A 269 12.88 21.87 -7.10
C ALA A 269 12.86 22.11 -5.58
N ARG A 270 13.76 22.99 -5.13
CA ARG A 270 13.91 23.42 -3.73
C ARG A 270 12.58 23.72 -2.99
N PRO A 271 11.61 24.50 -3.52
CA PRO A 271 10.37 24.77 -2.77
C PRO A 271 9.56 23.50 -2.49
N LEU A 272 9.51 22.56 -3.43
CA LEU A 272 8.83 21.29 -3.24
C LEU A 272 9.59 20.40 -2.25
N ALA A 273 10.92 20.34 -2.33
CA ALA A 273 11.74 19.58 -1.37
C ALA A 273 11.52 20.07 0.08
N VAL A 274 11.52 21.39 0.29
CA VAL A 274 11.22 21.98 1.61
C VAL A 274 9.81 21.63 2.07
N ALA A 275 8.81 21.72 1.18
CA ALA A 275 7.45 21.28 1.50
C ALA A 275 7.41 19.79 1.88
N GLY A 276 8.15 18.94 1.17
CA GLY A 276 8.35 17.52 1.47
C GLY A 276 8.88 17.28 2.89
N PHE A 277 9.94 17.97 3.28
CA PHE A 277 10.53 17.86 4.62
C PHE A 277 9.58 18.34 5.72
N VAL A 278 8.89 19.46 5.50
CA VAL A 278 7.91 20.02 6.45
C VAL A 278 6.74 19.06 6.63
N VAL A 279 6.17 18.56 5.53
CA VAL A 279 5.04 17.62 5.56
C VAL A 279 5.46 16.27 6.14
N ALA A 280 6.66 15.78 5.85
CA ALA A 280 7.19 14.57 6.48
C ALA A 280 7.28 14.72 8.00
N THR A 281 7.83 15.83 8.48
CA THR A 281 8.06 16.08 9.91
C THR A 281 6.75 16.32 10.66
N LEU A 282 5.93 17.27 10.19
CA LEU A 282 4.65 17.60 10.83
C LEU A 282 3.64 16.47 10.68
N GLY A 283 3.59 15.84 9.49
CA GLY A 283 2.74 14.70 9.21
C GLY A 283 3.07 13.52 10.13
N PHE A 284 4.35 13.17 10.27
CA PHE A 284 4.79 12.14 11.22
C PHE A 284 4.45 12.51 12.67
N GLY A 285 4.71 13.75 13.09
CA GLY A 285 4.42 14.22 14.45
C GLY A 285 2.93 14.13 14.78
N LEU A 286 2.07 14.69 13.93
CA LEU A 286 0.62 14.66 14.11
C LEU A 286 0.06 13.23 14.07
N ARG A 287 0.56 12.42 13.13
CA ARG A 287 0.18 11.01 13.03
C ARG A 287 0.58 10.24 14.30
N SER A 288 1.78 10.47 14.83
CA SER A 288 2.28 9.81 16.03
C SER A 288 1.49 10.20 17.27
N THR A 289 1.14 11.47 17.44
CA THR A 289 0.33 11.93 18.57
C THR A 289 -1.08 11.35 18.52
N LEU A 290 -1.72 11.34 17.34
CA LEU A 290 -3.04 10.73 17.16
C LEU A 290 -3.02 9.22 17.47
N LEU A 291 -2.00 8.50 16.98
CA LEU A 291 -1.84 7.08 17.31
C LEU A 291 -1.62 6.86 18.81
N GLN A 292 -0.86 7.72 19.47
CA GLN A 292 -0.63 7.64 20.91
C GLN A 292 -1.92 7.90 21.71
N ILE A 293 -2.73 8.87 21.29
CA ILE A 293 -4.05 9.13 21.88
C ILE A 293 -4.95 7.89 21.75
N ASP A 294 -5.03 7.29 20.56
CA ASP A 294 -5.83 6.08 20.33
C ASP A 294 -5.40 4.91 21.22
N LEU A 295 -4.08 4.75 21.44
CA LEU A 295 -3.54 3.74 22.34
C LEU A 295 -3.91 4.01 23.81
N LEU A 296 -3.81 5.26 24.25
CA LEU A 296 -4.17 5.67 25.61
C LEU A 296 -5.66 5.50 25.90
N GLU A 297 -6.53 5.88 24.97
CA GLU A 297 -7.98 5.68 25.07
C GLU A 297 -8.34 4.18 25.15
N GLY A 298 -7.69 3.35 24.33
CA GLY A 298 -7.87 1.90 24.35
C GLY A 298 -7.43 1.29 25.68
N GLN A 299 -6.29 1.73 26.22
CA GLN A 299 -5.79 1.29 27.51
C GLN A 299 -6.75 1.70 28.65
N ALA A 300 -7.22 2.95 28.67
CA ALA A 300 -8.17 3.42 29.67
C ALA A 300 -9.48 2.61 29.67
N THR A 301 -9.98 2.26 28.47
CA THR A 301 -11.19 1.44 28.31
C THR A 301 -10.98 0.03 28.86
N LEU A 302 -9.84 -0.60 28.55
CA LEU A 302 -9.49 -1.92 29.08
C LEU A 302 -9.33 -1.89 30.61
N ASP A 303 -8.69 -0.86 31.14
CA ASP A 303 -8.53 -0.67 32.58
C ASP A 303 -9.88 -0.49 33.29
N GLN A 304 -10.84 0.22 32.66
CA GLN A 304 -12.19 0.33 33.18
C GLN A 304 -12.91 -1.02 33.21
N LEU A 305 -12.88 -1.77 32.09
CA LEU A 305 -13.49 -3.10 32.01
C LEU A 305 -12.86 -4.09 32.99
N ALA A 306 -11.54 -4.00 33.21
CA ALA A 306 -10.84 -4.83 34.18
C ALA A 306 -11.20 -4.53 35.65
N ARG A 307 -11.86 -3.40 35.93
CA ARG A 307 -12.32 -2.98 37.27
C ARG A 307 -13.80 -3.22 37.51
N GLN A 308 -14.57 -3.60 36.49
CA GLN A 308 -16.02 -3.79 36.58
C GLN A 308 -16.41 -5.27 36.45
N ASP A 309 -17.54 -5.64 37.05
CA ASP A 309 -18.20 -6.93 36.86
C ASP A 309 -19.03 -6.91 35.57
N GLY A 310 -18.90 -7.95 34.75
CA GLY A 310 -19.49 -8.00 33.41
C GLY A 310 -21.02 -8.16 33.38
N LEU A 311 -21.63 -8.67 34.44
CA LEU A 311 -23.08 -8.89 34.51
C LEU A 311 -23.81 -7.67 35.08
N THR A 312 -23.21 -7.01 36.06
CA THR A 312 -23.85 -5.98 36.88
C THR A 312 -23.33 -4.56 36.63
N GLY A 313 -22.15 -4.42 36.01
CA GLY A 313 -21.50 -3.12 35.77
C GLY A 313 -20.94 -2.43 37.03
N VAL A 314 -21.12 -3.02 38.22
CA VAL A 314 -20.52 -2.52 39.46
C VAL A 314 -19.02 -2.84 39.52
N ALA A 315 -18.30 -2.22 40.45
CA ALA A 315 -16.90 -2.55 40.68
C ALA A 315 -16.75 -4.05 41.02
N ASN A 316 -15.80 -4.73 40.38
CA ASN A 316 -15.54 -6.13 40.68
C ASN A 316 -14.85 -6.30 42.04
N ARG A 317 -14.74 -7.55 42.49
CA ARG A 317 -14.18 -7.88 43.81
C ARG A 317 -12.77 -7.32 44.00
N ARG A 318 -11.91 -7.40 42.98
CA ARG A 318 -10.54 -6.87 43.02
C ARG A 318 -10.52 -5.36 43.23
N GLN A 319 -11.39 -4.63 42.53
CA GLN A 319 -11.52 -3.18 42.70
C GLN A 319 -12.07 -2.84 44.08
N PHE A 320 -13.06 -3.58 44.58
CA PHE A 320 -13.58 -3.45 45.94
C PHE A 320 -12.48 -3.61 46.99
N ASP A 321 -11.70 -4.69 46.94
CA ASP A 321 -10.63 -4.96 47.93
C ASP A 321 -9.56 -3.84 47.89
N THR A 322 -9.23 -3.33 46.70
CA THR A 322 -8.27 -2.23 46.52
C THR A 322 -8.78 -0.93 47.17
N VAL A 323 -10.03 -0.56 46.93
CA VAL A 323 -10.64 0.66 47.49
C VAL A 323 -10.83 0.53 48.99
N LEU A 324 -11.29 -0.63 49.48
CA LEU A 324 -11.46 -0.88 50.91
C LEU A 324 -10.14 -0.71 51.67
N GLN A 325 -9.04 -1.26 51.16
CA GLN A 325 -7.72 -1.10 51.78
C GLN A 325 -7.24 0.35 51.78
N ALA A 326 -7.52 1.10 50.70
CA ALA A 326 -7.16 2.50 50.59
C ALA A 326 -7.93 3.37 51.60
N GLU A 327 -9.26 3.19 51.69
CA GLU A 327 -10.11 3.93 52.62
C GLU A 327 -9.86 3.53 54.08
N TRP A 328 -9.59 2.25 54.35
CA TRP A 328 -9.16 1.80 55.69
C TRP A 328 -7.90 2.53 56.16
N ASN A 329 -6.88 2.60 55.30
CA ASN A 329 -5.64 3.33 55.60
C ASN A 329 -5.87 4.83 55.75
N ARG A 330 -6.78 5.41 54.95
CA ARG A 330 -7.15 6.83 55.06
C ARG A 330 -7.82 7.11 56.39
N ALA A 331 -8.87 6.36 56.74
CA ALA A 331 -9.59 6.47 58.01
C ALA A 331 -8.66 6.36 59.22
N ARG A 332 -7.72 5.40 59.18
CA ARG A 332 -6.70 5.24 60.22
C ARG A 332 -5.78 6.46 60.38
N ARG A 333 -5.46 7.16 59.29
CA ARG A 333 -4.60 8.37 59.32
C ARG A 333 -5.38 9.62 59.74
N SER A 334 -6.62 9.76 59.33
CA SER A 334 -7.46 10.93 59.65
C SER A 334 -8.23 10.81 60.96
N GLY A 335 -8.24 9.62 61.59
CA GLY A 335 -9.04 9.36 62.78
C GLY A 335 -10.55 9.41 62.52
N THR A 336 -10.97 9.19 61.27
CA THR A 336 -12.38 9.23 60.86
C THR A 336 -13.00 7.84 60.89
N GLU A 337 -14.31 7.76 61.11
CA GLU A 337 -15.06 6.51 61.08
C GLU A 337 -15.24 5.98 59.64
N LEU A 338 -15.26 4.65 59.48
CA LEU A 338 -15.50 3.96 58.21
C LEU A 338 -16.58 2.88 58.44
N ALA A 339 -17.59 2.84 57.57
CA ALA A 339 -18.65 1.83 57.60
C ALA A 339 -18.65 1.00 56.31
N LEU A 340 -19.00 -0.29 56.40
CA LEU A 340 -19.13 -1.21 55.27
C LEU A 340 -20.51 -1.88 55.31
N LEU A 341 -21.21 -1.86 54.18
CA LEU A 341 -22.47 -2.57 53.98
C LEU A 341 -22.28 -3.72 52.99
N LEU A 342 -22.67 -4.93 53.40
CA LEU A 342 -22.70 -6.12 52.55
C LEU A 342 -24.17 -6.52 52.36
N VAL A 343 -24.60 -6.68 51.11
CA VAL A 343 -25.98 -6.99 50.72
C VAL A 343 -25.96 -8.27 49.89
N ASP A 344 -26.90 -9.17 50.17
CA ASP A 344 -27.10 -10.43 49.43
C ASP A 344 -28.56 -10.53 48.95
N ILE A 345 -28.80 -11.30 47.89
CA ILE A 345 -30.15 -11.50 47.32
C ILE A 345 -30.75 -12.78 47.92
N ASP A 346 -31.80 -12.62 48.73
CA ASP A 346 -32.54 -13.75 49.28
C ASP A 346 -33.23 -14.57 48.16
N HIS A 347 -33.26 -15.90 48.31
CA HIS A 347 -33.89 -16.83 47.37
C HIS A 347 -33.36 -16.76 45.92
N PHE A 348 -32.05 -16.60 45.73
CA PHE A 348 -31.43 -16.51 44.39
C PHE A 348 -31.51 -17.82 43.55
N LYS A 349 -31.74 -18.97 44.17
CA LYS A 349 -31.96 -20.26 43.50
C LYS A 349 -33.45 -20.48 43.27
#